data_AF-A0A0C2DIU4-F1
#
_entry.id   AF-A0A0C2DIU4-F1
#
_cell.length_a   1.000
_cell.length_b   1.000
_cell.length_c   1.000
_cell.angle_alpha   90.00
_cell.angle_beta   90.00
_cell.angle_gamma   90.00
#
_symmetry.space_group_name_H-M   'P 1'
#
loop_
_entity.id
_entity.type
_entity.pdbx_description
1 polymer ?
#
loop_
_entity_poly.entity_id
_entity_poly.type
_entity_poly.pdbx_seq_one_letter_code
_entity_poly.pdbx_strand_id
1 'polypeptide(L)'
;MKSFEVYRRDNGRTAIVRTLHHNPYTGRTWITEVHEKSGAGDSLRIETSTELEDMDPEDRALYQLRLRKELAAEQAAMPPV
;
A
#
# COMPACT_ATOMS: atom_id res chain seq x y z
N MET A 1 9.36 -2.39 10.22
CA MET A 1 8.11 -2.25 9.44
C MET A 1 8.49 -1.96 8.00
N LYS A 2 7.80 -2.57 7.04
CA LYS A 2 8.02 -2.38 5.60
C LYS A 2 6.76 -1.77 4.97
N SER A 3 6.93 -0.92 3.97
CA SER A 3 5.83 -0.27 3.26
C SER A 3 6.15 -0.11 1.78
N PHE A 4 5.18 -0.41 0.91
CA PHE A 4 5.35 -0.42 -0.53
C PHE A 4 4.19 0.32 -1.20
N GLU A 5 4.47 1.27 -2.08
CA GLU A 5 3.42 1.83 -2.94
C GLU A 5 2.99 0.75 -3.95
N VAL A 6 1.70 0.39 -3.94
CA VAL A 6 1.15 -0.66 -4.79
C VAL A 6 0.19 -0.13 -5.85
N TYR A 7 -0.27 1.11 -5.66
CA TYR A 7 -1.09 1.81 -6.64
C TYR A 7 -0.92 3.32 -6.47
N ARG A 8 -0.82 4.01 -7.59
CA ARG A 8 -0.93 5.46 -7.64
C ARG A 8 -1.68 5.88 -8.89
N ARG A 9 -2.65 6.77 -8.71
CA ARG A 9 -3.32 7.48 -9.79
C ARG A 9 -3.39 8.95 -9.43
N ASP A 10 -3.02 9.80 -10.37
CA ASP A 10 -3.04 11.25 -10.22
C ASP A 10 -3.69 11.86 -11.48
N ASN A 11 -4.72 12.67 -11.28
CA ASN A 11 -5.43 13.39 -12.34
C ASN A 11 -5.36 14.92 -12.12
N GLY A 12 -4.30 15.41 -11.48
CA GLY A 12 -4.00 16.82 -11.23
C GLY A 12 -4.80 17.44 -10.08
N ARG A 13 -6.13 17.27 -10.07
CA ARG A 13 -7.00 17.73 -8.97
C ARG A 13 -7.42 16.62 -8.02
N THR A 14 -7.23 15.37 -8.41
CA THR A 14 -7.51 14.22 -7.56
C THR A 14 -6.37 13.22 -7.64
N ALA A 15 -5.99 12.66 -6.50
CA ALA A 15 -5.01 11.60 -6.42
C ALA A 15 -5.52 10.47 -5.53
N ILE A 16 -5.17 9.23 -5.88
CA ILE A 16 -5.39 8.04 -5.06
C ILE A 16 -4.05 7.33 -4.94
N VAL A 17 -3.61 7.06 -3.71
CA VAL A 17 -2.40 6.29 -3.44
C VAL A 17 -2.79 5.13 -2.52
N ARG A 18 -2.35 3.92 -2.86
CA ARG A 18 -2.45 2.75 -1.97
C ARG A 18 -1.06 2.32 -1.56
N THR A 19 -0.86 2.21 -0.26
CA THR A 19 0.38 1.72 0.34
C THR A 19 0.09 0.42 1.05
N LEU A 20 0.88 -0.61 0.74
CA LEU A 20 0.87 -1.90 1.41
C LEU A 20 1.89 -1.90 2.53
N HIS A 21 1.43 -2.12 3.75
CA HIS A 21 2.24 -2.15 4.95
C HIS A 21 2.38 -3.58 5.45
N HIS A 22 3.57 -3.95 5.89
CA HIS A 22 3.85 -5.25 6.49
C HIS A 22 4.71 -5.10 7.75
N ASN A 23 4.23 -5.67 8.84
CA ASN A 23 4.99 -5.79 10.06
C ASN A 23 5.55 -7.21 10.21
N PRO A 24 6.86 -7.44 9.99
CA PRO A 24 7.44 -8.77 10.09
C PRO A 24 7.46 -9.33 11.52
N TYR A 25 7.34 -8.47 12.55
CA TYR A 25 7.35 -8.92 13.94
C TYR A 25 6.00 -9.51 14.37
N THR A 26 4.90 -9.03 13.81
CA THR A 26 3.54 -9.46 14.17
C THR A 26 2.85 -10.24 13.04
N GLY A 27 3.44 -10.27 11.84
CA GLY A 27 2.84 -10.84 10.63
C GLY A 27 1.70 -9.98 10.03
N ARG A 28 1.28 -8.91 10.71
CA ARG A 28 0.17 -8.05 10.29
C ARG A 28 0.48 -7.35 8.98
N THR A 29 -0.53 -7.28 8.13
CA THR A 29 -0.42 -6.70 6.80
C THR A 29 -1.71 -5.99 6.43
N TRP A 30 -1.61 -4.72 6.07
CA TRP A 30 -2.75 -3.87 5.77
C TRP A 30 -2.46 -2.94 4.61
N ILE A 31 -3.53 -2.43 3.98
CA ILE A 31 -3.48 -1.39 2.96
C ILE A 31 -3.91 -0.08 3.61
N THR A 32 -3.17 0.99 3.33
CA THR A 32 -3.63 2.36 3.55
C THR A 32 -3.92 2.99 2.19
N GLU A 33 -5.16 3.40 1.98
CA GLU A 33 -5.61 4.14 0.81
C GLU A 33 -5.79 5.61 1.18
N VAL A 34 -5.15 6.48 0.41
CA VAL A 34 -5.24 7.93 0.56
C VAL A 34 -5.91 8.49 -0.69
N HIS A 35 -7.01 9.22 -0.49
CA HIS A 35 -7.66 10.01 -1.51
C HIS A 35 -7.38 11.49 -1.25
N GLU A 36 -6.82 12.17 -2.23
CA GLU A 36 -6.61 13.61 -2.20
C GLU A 36 -7.46 14.27 -3.26
N LYS A 37 -8.08 15.40 -2.92
CA LYS A 37 -8.81 16.25 -3.85
C LYS A 37 -8.44 17.70 -3.59
N SER A 38 -7.79 18.33 -4.56
CA SER A 38 -7.40 19.74 -4.53
C SER A 38 -8.47 20.60 -5.22
N GLY A 39 -9.00 21.57 -4.48
CA GLY A 39 -9.91 22.62 -4.96
C GLY A 39 -9.20 23.96 -5.15
N ALA A 40 -9.95 24.98 -5.54
CA ALA A 40 -9.46 26.35 -5.70
C ALA A 40 -9.32 27.06 -4.32
N GLY A 41 -8.46 26.54 -3.44
CA GLY A 41 -8.16 27.13 -2.14
C GLY A 41 -7.97 26.12 -1.01
N ASP A 42 -8.62 24.95 -1.11
CA ASP A 42 -8.61 23.91 -0.07
C ASP A 42 -8.24 22.54 -0.65
N SER A 43 -7.60 21.69 0.16
CA SER A 43 -7.34 20.29 -0.16
C SER A 43 -8.09 19.37 0.81
N LEU A 44 -8.90 18.46 0.28
CA LEU A 44 -9.50 17.36 1.05
C LEU A 44 -8.57 16.15 0.97
N ARG A 45 -8.23 15.58 2.12
CA ARG A 45 -7.49 14.32 2.22
C ARG A 45 -8.29 13.34 3.09
N ILE A 46 -8.58 12.17 2.54
CA ILE A 46 -9.23 11.06 3.25
C ILE A 46 -8.24 9.91 3.26
N GLU A 47 -8.01 9.34 4.44
CA GLU A 47 -7.14 8.19 4.63
C GLU A 47 -7.95 7.05 5.25
N THR A 48 -7.86 5.87 4.65
CA THR A 48 -8.55 4.67 5.13
C THR A 48 -7.56 3.52 5.18
N SER A 49 -7.59 2.76 6.27
CA SER A 49 -6.74 1.59 6.43
C SER A 49 -7.58 0.33 6.59
N THR A 50 -7.20 -0.73 5.89
CA THR A 50 -7.91 -2.01 5.87
C THR A 50 -6.91 -3.13 6.03
N GLU A 51 -7.09 -4.00 7.02
CA GLU A 51 -6.27 -5.21 7.16
C GLU A 51 -6.56 -6.18 6.01
N LEU A 52 -5.53 -6.87 5.52
CA LEU A 52 -5.71 -7.82 4.42
C LEU A 52 -6.67 -8.96 4.78
N GLU A 53 -6.80 -9.30 6.06
CA GLU A 53 -7.72 -10.34 6.53
C GLU A 53 -9.19 -9.97 6.38
N ASP A 54 -9.50 -8.66 6.39
CA ASP A 54 -10.85 -8.11 6.24
C ASP A 54 -11.24 -7.84 4.78
N MET A 55 -10.30 -7.99 3.84
CA MET A 55 -10.54 -7.78 2.42
C MET A 55 -11.16 -9.01 1.76
N ASP A 56 -11.80 -8.77 0.60
CA ASP A 56 -12.29 -9.84 -0.26
C ASP A 56 -11.14 -10.81 -0.63
N PRO A 57 -11.43 -12.13 -0.78
CA PRO A 57 -10.39 -13.14 -0.99
C PRO A 57 -9.50 -12.88 -2.22
N GLU A 58 -10.06 -12.32 -3.28
CA GLU A 58 -9.34 -12.00 -4.52
C GLU A 58 -8.35 -10.85 -4.32
N ASP A 59 -8.81 -9.75 -3.71
CA ASP A 59 -7.96 -8.60 -3.38
C ASP A 59 -6.87 -8.99 -2.38
N ARG A 60 -7.23 -9.76 -1.36
CA ARG A 60 -6.27 -10.30 -0.40
C ARG A 60 -5.17 -11.11 -1.09
N ALA A 61 -5.53 -12.00 -2.02
CA ALA A 61 -4.57 -12.81 -2.75
C ALA A 61 -3.63 -11.94 -3.61
N LEU A 62 -4.17 -10.90 -4.26
CA LEU A 62 -3.40 -9.95 -5.07
C LEU A 62 -2.35 -9.21 -4.22
N TYR A 63 -2.74 -8.66 -3.07
CA TYR A 63 -1.80 -7.94 -2.20
C TYR A 63 -0.80 -8.87 -1.50
N GLN A 64 -1.19 -10.10 -1.15
CA GLN A 64 -0.25 -11.09 -0.64
C GLN A 64 0.81 -11.47 -1.68
N LEU A 65 0.41 -11.65 -2.95
CA LEU A 65 1.35 -11.89 -4.03
C LEU A 65 2.30 -10.69 -4.22
N ARG A 66 1.77 -9.47 -4.18
CA ARG A 66 2.58 -8.25 -4.24
C ARG A 66 3.57 -8.16 -3.09
N LEU A 67 3.15 -8.42 -1.85
CA LEU A 67 4.03 -8.45 -0.68
C LEU A 67 5.20 -9.42 -0.86
N ARG A 68 4.91 -10.65 -1.31
CA ARG A 68 5.97 -11.66 -1.54
C ARG A 68 6.99 -11.19 -2.58
N LYS A 69 6.54 -10.56 -3.66
CA LYS A 69 7.43 -10.02 -4.70
C LYS A 69 8.32 -8.90 -4.16
N GLU A 70 7.76 -7.97 -3.38
CA GLU A 70 8.51 -6.86 -2.78
C GLU A 70 9.55 -7.35 -1.76
N LEU A 71 9.16 -8.27 -0.87
CA LEU A 71 10.10 -8.84 0.11
C LEU A 71 11.22 -9.64 -0.58
N ALA A 72 10.92 -10.38 -1.64
CA ALA A 72 11.92 -11.10 -2.42
C ALA A 72 12.87 -10.14 -3.15
N ALA A 73 12.35 -9.05 -3.72
CA ALA A 73 13.16 -8.02 -4.37
C ALA A 73 14.09 -7.32 -3.38
N GLU A 74 13.58 -6.99 -2.18
CA GLU A 74 14.39 -6.43 -1.10
C GLU A 74 15.49 -7.40 -0.65
N GLN A 75 15.17 -8.69 -0.50
CA GLN A 75 16.15 -9.71 -0.17
C GLN A 75 17.23 -9.87 -1.24
N ALA A 76 16.84 -9.85 -2.52
CA ALA A 76 17.77 -9.94 -3.64
C ALA A 76 18.65 -8.69 -3.80
N ALA A 77 18.18 -7.52 -3.33
CA ALA A 77 18.95 -6.28 -3.33
C ALA A 77 19.99 -6.22 -2.19
N MET A 78 19.95 -7.14 -1.21
CA MET A 78 20.98 -7.23 -0.19
C MET A 78 22.24 -7.89 -0.79
N PRO A 79 23.43 -7.30 -0.61
CA PRO A 79 24.67 -7.92 -1.08
C PRO A 79 24.87 -9.29 -0.39
N PRO A 80 25.43 -10.29 -1.09
CA PRO A 80 25.76 -11.56 -0.46
C PRO A 80 26.78 -11.30 0.66
N VAL A 81 26.47 -11.83 1.85
CA VAL A 81 27.34 -11.77 3.03
C VAL A 81 28.55 -12.66 2.82
#